data_AF-A0A6L7X807-F1
#
_entry.id   AF-A0A6L7X807-F1
#
_cell.length_a   1.000
_cell.length_b   1.000
_cell.length_c   1.000
_cell.angle_alpha   90.00
_cell.angle_beta   90.00
_cell.angle_gamma   90.00
#
_symmetry.space_group_name_H-M   'P 1'
#
loop_
_entity.id
_entity.type
_entity.pdbx_description
1 polymer ?
#
loop_
_entity_poly.entity_id
_entity_poly.type
_entity_poly.pdbx_seq_one_letter_code
_entity_poly.pdbx_strand_id
1 'polypeptide(L)'
;MSRQQPTEPYPRQPYRADADARHDIAIANCEDCGDEFDLADTDPRTRVCAPCWDRSLEAIEIAFLDNYARFGAKAHRTVAEALFRSQALADPDDRKVIGMRIVEEYLNAAQDLMALYVALR
;
A
#
# COMPACT_ATOMS: atom_id res chain seq x y z
N MET A 1 -14.06 -14.72 54.67
CA MET A 1 -13.25 -14.18 53.56
C MET A 1 -14.04 -14.34 52.27
N SER A 2 -14.85 -13.35 51.91
CA SER A 2 -15.69 -13.38 50.69
C SER A 2 -14.87 -12.86 49.50
N ARG A 3 -14.70 -13.70 48.47
CA ARG A 3 -14.13 -13.28 47.19
C ARG A 3 -15.22 -12.52 46.41
N GLN A 4 -14.99 -11.24 46.11
CA GLN A 4 -15.80 -10.48 45.17
C GLN A 4 -15.45 -10.91 43.73
N GLN A 5 -16.47 -11.22 42.93
CA GLN A 5 -16.33 -11.41 41.49
C GLN A 5 -16.09 -10.06 40.80
N PRO A 6 -15.30 -10.01 39.71
CA PRO A 6 -15.14 -8.78 38.94
C PRO A 6 -16.43 -8.50 38.15
N THR A 7 -16.95 -7.29 38.31
CA THR A 7 -18.08 -6.76 37.53
C THR A 7 -17.60 -6.42 36.11
N GLU A 8 -18.16 -7.11 35.12
CA GLU A 8 -18.00 -6.82 33.68
C GLU A 8 -18.44 -5.36 33.40
N PRO A 9 -17.60 -4.48 32.81
CA PRO A 9 -17.91 -3.05 32.74
C PRO A 9 -18.79 -2.64 31.55
N TYR A 10 -19.22 -3.55 30.68
CA TYR A 10 -19.90 -3.18 29.44
C TYR A 10 -21.19 -3.98 29.18
N PRO A 11 -22.35 -3.33 29.08
CA PRO A 11 -23.57 -3.98 28.60
C PRO A 11 -23.41 -4.27 27.10
N ARG A 12 -23.56 -5.54 26.69
CA ARG A 12 -23.65 -5.91 25.27
C ARG A 12 -24.93 -5.33 24.70
N GLN A 13 -24.84 -4.23 23.95
CA GLN A 13 -25.97 -3.77 23.14
C GLN A 13 -26.24 -4.81 22.04
N PRO A 14 -27.51 -5.19 21.81
CA PRO A 14 -27.86 -6.04 20.67
C PRO A 14 -27.52 -5.30 19.37
N TYR A 15 -26.76 -5.94 18.50
CA TYR A 15 -26.48 -5.48 17.15
C TYR A 15 -27.81 -5.22 16.43
N ARG A 16 -28.15 -3.93 16.25
CA ARG A 16 -29.22 -3.52 15.34
C ARG A 16 -28.59 -3.46 13.96
N ALA A 17 -29.02 -4.38 13.09
CA ALA A 17 -28.79 -4.23 11.67
C ALA A 17 -29.63 -3.03 11.22
N ASP A 18 -28.98 -1.87 11.08
CA ASP A 18 -29.56 -0.71 10.42
C ASP A 18 -29.69 -1.06 8.92
N ALA A 19 -30.76 -1.77 8.58
CA ALA A 19 -31.20 -1.95 7.22
C ALA A 19 -31.77 -0.60 6.73
N ASP A 20 -31.41 -0.21 5.50
CA ASP A 20 -31.92 0.95 4.75
C ASP A 20 -31.34 2.34 5.04
N ALA A 21 -30.03 2.46 5.31
CA ALA A 21 -29.33 3.68 4.92
C ALA A 21 -29.12 3.64 3.39
N ARG A 22 -29.86 4.47 2.64
CA ARG A 22 -29.52 4.78 1.25
C ARG A 22 -28.09 5.34 1.27
N HIS A 23 -27.13 4.53 0.82
CA HIS A 23 -25.78 5.03 0.57
C HIS A 23 -25.92 6.01 -0.59
N ASP A 24 -25.84 7.31 -0.31
CA ASP A 24 -25.58 8.30 -1.34
C ASP A 24 -24.22 7.91 -1.95
N ILE A 25 -24.26 7.22 -3.08
CA ILE A 25 -23.08 6.80 -3.81
C ILE A 25 -22.41 8.08 -4.30
N ALA A 26 -21.31 8.46 -3.67
CA ALA A 26 -20.50 9.58 -4.13
C ALA A 26 -19.77 9.11 -5.40
N ILE A 27 -20.21 9.59 -6.57
CA ILE A 27 -19.58 9.28 -7.86
C ILE A 27 -18.58 10.39 -8.21
N ALA A 28 -17.39 9.99 -8.63
CA ALA A 28 -16.38 10.90 -9.16
C ALA A 28 -15.90 10.46 -10.55
N ASN A 29 -15.31 11.38 -11.30
CA ASN A 29 -14.68 11.08 -12.58
C ASN A 29 -13.18 10.92 -12.38
N CYS A 30 -12.60 9.88 -12.96
CA CYS A 30 -11.17 9.63 -12.94
C CYS A 30 -10.40 10.72 -13.69
N GLU A 31 -9.36 11.29 -13.08
CA GLU A 31 -8.52 12.32 -13.70
C GLU A 31 -7.75 11.80 -14.94
N ASP A 32 -7.45 10.49 -14.99
CA ASP A 32 -6.67 9.88 -16.07
C ASP A 32 -7.53 9.41 -17.25
N CYS A 33 -8.62 8.67 -17.00
CA CYS A 33 -9.45 8.09 -18.06
C CYS A 33 -10.79 8.80 -18.28
N GLY A 34 -11.22 9.65 -17.34
CA GLY A 34 -12.51 10.34 -17.39
C GLY A 34 -13.72 9.49 -16.98
N ASP A 35 -13.53 8.20 -16.72
CA ASP A 35 -14.62 7.29 -16.34
C ASP A 35 -15.16 7.60 -14.94
N GLU A 36 -16.46 7.39 -14.76
CA GLU A 36 -17.12 7.46 -13.46
C GLU A 36 -16.73 6.27 -12.57
N PHE A 37 -16.45 6.53 -11.29
CA PHE A 37 -16.16 5.49 -10.30
C PHE A 37 -16.74 5.84 -8.93
N ASP A 38 -16.97 4.81 -8.13
CA ASP A 38 -17.56 4.92 -6.79
C ASP A 38 -16.50 5.32 -5.75
N LEU A 39 -16.84 6.34 -4.95
CA LEU A 39 -16.03 6.80 -3.82
C LEU A 39 -16.36 6.08 -2.51
N ALA A 40 -17.41 5.27 -2.44
CA ALA A 40 -17.92 4.68 -1.19
C ALA A 40 -16.87 3.87 -0.41
N ASP A 41 -15.94 3.22 -1.13
CA ASP A 41 -14.86 2.41 -0.54
C ASP A 41 -13.46 3.00 -0.79
N THR A 42 -13.35 4.24 -1.29
CA THR A 42 -12.05 4.88 -1.55
C THR A 42 -11.83 6.10 -0.67
N ASP A 43 -10.55 6.43 -0.43
CA ASP A 43 -10.21 7.68 0.26
C ASP A 43 -10.78 8.84 -0.58
N PRO A 44 -11.56 9.78 -0.01
CA PRO A 44 -12.14 10.91 -0.73
C PRO A 44 -11.10 11.85 -1.37
N ARG A 45 -9.81 11.68 -1.06
CA ARG A 45 -8.69 12.36 -1.73
C ARG A 45 -8.25 11.66 -3.02
N THR A 46 -8.73 10.44 -3.27
CA THR A 46 -8.41 9.66 -4.47
C THR A 46 -9.06 10.29 -5.68
N ARG A 47 -8.25 10.67 -6.68
CA ARG A 47 -8.71 11.31 -7.93
C ARG A 47 -8.72 10.38 -9.14
N VAL A 48 -8.30 9.14 -8.95
CA VAL A 48 -8.13 8.15 -10.02
C VAL A 48 -8.89 6.88 -9.67
N CYS A 49 -9.51 6.26 -10.67
CA CYS A 49 -10.20 4.98 -10.48
C CYS A 49 -9.18 3.86 -10.22
N ALA A 50 -9.63 2.77 -9.57
CA ALA A 50 -8.76 1.63 -9.22
C ALA A 50 -7.95 1.07 -10.42
N PRO A 51 -8.52 0.91 -11.63
CA PRO A 51 -7.73 0.47 -12.80
C PRO A 51 -6.62 1.44 -13.23
N CYS A 52 -6.85 2.75 -13.14
CA CYS A 52 -5.80 3.74 -13.45
C CYS A 52 -4.73 3.75 -12.36
N TRP A 53 -5.15 3.63 -11.10
CA TRP A 53 -4.25 3.49 -9.96
C TRP A 53 -3.35 2.26 -10.11
N ASP A 54 -3.91 1.09 -10.41
CA ASP A 54 -3.15 -0.15 -10.60
C ASP A 54 -2.12 -0.02 -11.73
N ARG A 55 -2.52 0.56 -12.88
CA ARG A 55 -1.58 0.85 -13.98
C ARG A 55 -0.48 1.80 -13.58
N SER A 56 -0.78 2.81 -12.78
CA SER A 56 0.23 3.76 -12.28
C SER A 56 1.23 3.06 -11.36
N LEU A 57 0.78 2.14 -10.52
CA LEU A 57 1.63 1.34 -9.64
C LEU A 57 2.53 0.39 -10.45
N GLU A 58 1.99 -0.29 -11.46
CA GLU A 58 2.77 -1.13 -12.37
C GLU A 58 3.88 -0.34 -13.09
N ALA A 59 3.57 0.87 -13.56
CA ALA A 59 4.57 1.73 -14.21
C ALA A 59 5.69 2.16 -13.24
N ILE A 60 5.34 2.46 -11.98
CA ILE A 60 6.31 2.78 -10.93
C ILE A 60 7.19 1.56 -10.61
N GLU A 61 6.59 0.37 -10.47
CA GLU A 61 7.32 -0.88 -10.25
C GLU A 61 8.35 -1.14 -11.35
N ILE A 62 7.93 -1.07 -12.62
CA ILE A 62 8.81 -1.28 -13.78
C ILE A 62 10.01 -0.30 -13.74
N ALA A 63 9.73 0.98 -13.48
CA ALA A 63 10.79 1.99 -13.40
C ALA A 63 11.78 1.72 -12.25
N PHE A 64 11.28 1.28 -11.08
CA PHE A 64 12.13 0.90 -9.95
C PHE A 64 13.04 -0.28 -10.30
N LEU A 65 12.48 -1.34 -10.88
CA LEU A 65 13.22 -2.55 -11.23
C LEU A 65 14.27 -2.31 -12.32
N ASP A 66 13.99 -1.43 -13.28
CA ASP A 66 14.96 -1.01 -14.31
C ASP A 66 16.15 -0.27 -13.67
N ASN A 67 15.91 0.61 -12.70
CA ASN A 67 16.99 1.32 -12.00
C ASN A 67 17.92 0.35 -11.26
N TYR A 68 17.39 -0.66 -10.55
CA TYR A 68 18.23 -1.68 -9.93
C TYR A 68 19.07 -2.47 -10.94
N ALA A 69 18.50 -2.78 -12.11
CA ALA A 69 19.22 -3.46 -13.18
C ALA A 69 20.40 -2.61 -13.66
N ARG A 70 20.22 -1.29 -13.82
CA ARG A 70 21.27 -0.35 -14.22
C ARG A 70 22.37 -0.18 -13.17
N PHE A 71 22.04 -0.28 -11.89
CA PHE A 71 23.03 -0.25 -10.81
C PHE A 71 23.86 -1.54 -10.69
N GLY A 72 23.47 -2.61 -11.39
CA GLY A 72 24.09 -3.94 -11.20
C GLY A 72 23.73 -4.58 -9.85
N ALA A 73 22.74 -4.04 -9.14
CA ALA A 73 22.35 -4.41 -7.78
C ALA A 73 21.40 -5.63 -7.78
N LYS A 74 21.87 -6.78 -8.28
CA LYS A 74 21.03 -7.98 -8.48
C LYS A 74 20.34 -8.47 -7.20
N ALA A 75 21.04 -8.40 -6.06
CA ALA A 75 20.49 -8.82 -4.77
C ALA A 75 19.29 -7.95 -4.36
N HIS A 76 19.45 -6.62 -4.37
CA HIS A 76 18.38 -5.68 -4.05
C HIS A 76 17.22 -5.75 -5.03
N ARG A 77 17.49 -5.95 -6.33
CA ARG A 77 16.44 -6.19 -7.32
C ARG A 77 15.56 -7.39 -6.94
N THR A 78 16.17 -8.49 -6.53
CA THR A 78 15.44 -9.73 -6.19
C THR A 78 14.53 -9.52 -4.98
N VAL A 79 15.01 -8.79 -3.97
CA VAL A 79 14.22 -8.44 -2.79
C VAL A 79 13.09 -7.48 -3.16
N ALA A 80 13.35 -6.46 -3.96
CA ALA A 80 12.33 -5.53 -4.44
C ALA A 80 11.22 -6.24 -5.22
N GLU A 81 11.55 -7.15 -6.16
CA GLU A 81 10.57 -7.96 -6.89
C GLU A 81 9.69 -8.79 -5.94
N ALA A 82 10.27 -9.37 -4.89
CA ALA A 82 9.50 -10.12 -3.89
C ALA A 82 8.55 -9.22 -3.08
N LEU A 83 9.00 -8.01 -2.74
CA LEU A 83 8.20 -7.03 -1.99
C LEU A 83 7.02 -6.52 -2.84
N PHE A 84 7.24 -6.17 -4.11
CA PHE A 84 6.15 -5.77 -5.01
C PHE A 84 5.09 -6.88 -5.14
N ARG A 85 5.52 -8.13 -5.31
CA ARG A 85 4.59 -9.28 -5.32
C ARG A 85 3.83 -9.45 -4.01
N SER A 86 4.49 -9.23 -2.87
CA SER A 86 3.81 -9.31 -1.56
C SER A 86 2.79 -8.17 -1.35
N GLN A 87 3.03 -6.99 -1.95
CA GLN A 87 2.12 -5.86 -1.83
C GLN A 87 0.74 -6.17 -2.42
N ALA A 88 0.69 -6.94 -3.51
CA ALA A 88 -0.55 -7.39 -4.14
C ALA A 88 -1.39 -8.30 -3.24
N LEU A 89 -0.77 -9.00 -2.30
CA LEU A 89 -1.41 -9.97 -1.39
C LEU A 89 -1.65 -9.42 0.02
N ALA A 90 -1.12 -8.24 0.33
CA ALA A 90 -1.12 -7.68 1.67
C ALA A 90 -2.40 -6.89 1.99
N ASP A 91 -2.76 -6.90 3.27
CA ASP A 91 -3.81 -6.05 3.82
C ASP A 91 -3.44 -4.55 3.71
N PRO A 92 -4.43 -3.64 3.70
CA PRO A 92 -4.18 -2.21 3.48
C PRO A 92 -3.15 -1.58 4.44
N ASP A 93 -3.12 -2.03 5.70
CA ASP A 93 -2.16 -1.53 6.70
C ASP A 93 -0.73 -2.01 6.41
N ASP A 94 -0.58 -3.27 5.98
CA ASP A 94 0.70 -3.87 5.66
C ASP A 94 1.30 -3.33 4.35
N ARG A 95 0.46 -2.93 3.39
CA ARG A 95 0.90 -2.33 2.12
C ARG A 95 1.78 -1.10 2.31
N LYS A 96 1.54 -0.30 3.34
CA LYS A 96 2.37 0.87 3.67
C LYS A 96 3.76 0.45 4.14
N VAL A 97 3.83 -0.55 5.02
CA VAL A 97 5.09 -1.09 5.53
C VAL A 97 5.90 -1.72 4.41
N ILE A 98 5.26 -2.49 3.54
CA ILE A 98 5.89 -3.08 2.34
C ILE A 98 6.42 -1.99 1.41
N GLY A 99 5.62 -0.95 1.15
CA GLY A 99 6.04 0.20 0.35
C GLY A 99 7.27 0.91 0.91
N MET A 100 7.33 1.14 2.23
CA MET A 100 8.52 1.68 2.90
C MET A 100 9.74 0.77 2.69
N ARG A 101 9.56 -0.55 2.80
CA ARG A 101 10.66 -1.50 2.64
C ARG A 101 11.23 -1.49 1.21
N ILE A 102 10.39 -1.33 0.19
CA ILE A 102 10.83 -1.20 -1.21
C ILE A 102 11.74 0.02 -1.38
N VAL A 103 11.38 1.15 -0.76
CA VAL A 103 12.20 2.38 -0.79
C VAL A 103 13.52 2.19 -0.04
N GLU A 104 13.53 1.50 1.10
CA GLU A 104 14.75 1.19 1.85
C GLU A 104 15.74 0.37 1.01
N GLU A 105 15.27 -0.67 0.33
CA GLU A 105 16.13 -1.47 -0.55
C GLU A 105 16.74 -0.65 -1.68
N TYR A 106 16.02 0.38 -2.15
CA TYR A 106 16.51 1.24 -3.23
C TYR A 106 17.62 2.16 -2.74
N LEU A 107 17.45 2.72 -1.54
CA LEU A 107 18.47 3.54 -0.90
C LEU A 107 19.73 2.71 -0.61
N ASN A 108 19.58 1.47 -0.15
CA ASN A 108 20.71 0.57 0.08
C ASN A 108 21.47 0.26 -1.23
N ALA A 109 20.76 -0.06 -2.32
CA ALA A 109 21.39 -0.28 -3.62
C ALA A 109 22.14 0.96 -4.14
N ALA A 110 21.59 2.15 -3.92
CA ALA A 110 22.25 3.40 -4.29
C ALA A 110 23.51 3.64 -3.43
N GLN A 111 23.48 3.32 -2.14
CA GLN A 111 24.64 3.40 -1.25
C GLN A 111 25.76 2.44 -1.66
N ASP A 112 25.43 1.21 -2.03
CA ASP A 112 26.39 0.24 -2.52
C ASP A 112 27.09 0.72 -3.80
N LEU A 113 26.31 1.32 -4.73
CA LEU A 113 26.87 1.91 -5.94
C LEU A 113 27.80 3.11 -5.63
N MET A 114 27.41 3.97 -4.69
CA MET A 114 28.25 5.08 -4.24
C MET A 114 29.55 4.59 -3.60
N ALA A 115 29.49 3.55 -2.76
CA ALA A 115 30.66 2.95 -2.13
C ALA A 115 31.61 2.35 -3.18
N LEU A 116 31.07 1.67 -4.19
CA LEU A 116 31.85 1.13 -5.30
C LEU A 116 32.54 2.26 -6.09
N TYR A 117 31.81 3.34 -6.40
CA TYR A 117 32.39 4.49 -7.10
C TYR A 117 33.56 5.11 -6.32
N VAL A 118 33.41 5.27 -4.99
CA VAL A 118 34.49 5.78 -4.13
C VAL A 118 35.68 4.82 -4.11
N ALA A 119 35.45 3.51 -4.06
CA ALA A 119 36.53 2.51 -4.03
C ALA A 119 37.31 2.41 -5.35
N LEU A 120 36.68 2.77 -6.48
CA LEU A 120 37.31 2.77 -7.81
C LEU A 120 38.03 4.08 -8.16
N ARG A 121 37.93 5.11 -7.31
CA ARG A 121 38.54 6.42 -7.50
C ARG A 121 39.84 6.55 -6.73
#